data_AF-A0A2V7WV44-F1
#
_entry.id   AF-A0A2V7WV44-F1
#
_cell.length_a   1.000
_cell.length_b   1.000
_cell.length_c   1.000
_cell.angle_alpha   90.00
_cell.angle_beta   90.00
_cell.angle_gamma   90.00
#
_symmetry.space_group_name_H-M   'P 1'
#
loop_
_entity.id
_entity.type
_entity.pdbx_description
1 polymer ?
#
loop_
_entity_poly.entity_id
_entity_poly.type
_entity_poly.pdbx_seq_one_letter_code
_entity_poly.pdbx_strand_id
1 'polypeptide(L)'
;MAITAATPFSGPNRVAILLDTSESMEDASGKAELAYWVAADAVKRLPSSVSIALLGFNKQVDRTLDFSVAREQLTSELTQRKKALNSSTRRKTALRDAIEYVLDHIPNAAPGDAIYVITDGEDNRSQINSAQLEDRLQRASVRLDVFLLRDFLWTGDRFPGSDDTAELARATGGTVIDVHPTMLRARYSSTTENFTVSPERQKLVSAALTLLYRQTASPYLLGIELPGDLKRSRGWKLDVVAQQLRKSISLSYPRRIGSCPGGRASMPN
;
A
#
# COMPACT_ATOMS: atom_id res chain seq x y z
N MET A 1 -19.70 15.45 15.34
CA MET A 1 -18.84 14.28 15.59
C MET A 1 -17.75 14.72 16.53
N ALA A 2 -17.49 13.95 17.58
CA ALA A 2 -16.40 14.19 18.50
C ALA A 2 -15.49 12.96 18.53
N ILE A 3 -14.19 13.19 18.68
CA ILE A 3 -13.23 12.10 18.97
C ILE A 3 -13.39 11.77 20.44
N THR A 4 -13.62 10.50 20.75
CA THR A 4 -13.81 10.03 22.13
C THR A 4 -12.60 9.29 22.68
N ALA A 5 -11.80 8.66 21.81
CA ALA A 5 -10.58 7.96 22.20
C ALA A 5 -9.60 7.79 21.03
N ALA A 6 -8.32 7.64 21.34
CA ALA A 6 -7.31 7.12 20.44
C ALA A 6 -6.49 6.08 21.21
N THR A 7 -6.57 4.81 20.82
CA THR A 7 -5.94 3.70 21.55
C THR A 7 -5.07 2.86 20.63
N PRO A 8 -3.87 2.42 21.04
CA PRO A 8 -3.08 1.48 20.27
C PRO A 8 -3.88 0.19 20.00
N PHE A 9 -3.82 -0.32 18.77
CA PHE A 9 -4.40 -1.61 18.45
C PHE A 9 -3.49 -2.74 18.96
N SER A 10 -4.07 -3.78 19.57
CA SER A 10 -3.33 -4.89 20.19
C SER A 10 -3.66 -6.27 19.60
N GLY A 11 -4.37 -6.33 18.48
CA GLY A 11 -4.70 -7.58 17.80
C GLY A 11 -3.67 -8.03 16.76
N PRO A 12 -4.01 -8.98 15.88
CA PRO A 12 -3.13 -9.43 14.80
C PRO A 12 -2.72 -8.27 13.90
N ASN A 13 -1.42 -8.17 13.61
CA ASN A 13 -0.89 -7.21 12.64
C ASN A 13 -0.24 -7.97 11.49
N ARG A 14 -0.88 -7.93 10.32
CA ARG A 14 -0.46 -8.68 9.14
C ARG A 14 -0.34 -7.75 7.95
N VAL A 15 0.69 -7.94 7.15
CA VAL A 15 0.94 -7.16 5.94
C VAL A 15 1.07 -8.10 4.76
N ALA A 16 0.16 -8.00 3.80
CA ALA A 16 0.30 -8.67 2.51
C ALA A 16 1.06 -7.74 1.55
N ILE A 17 2.29 -8.10 1.21
CA ILE A 17 3.07 -7.40 0.18
C ILE A 17 2.63 -7.93 -1.19
N LEU A 18 2.02 -7.06 -1.98
CA LEU A 18 1.53 -7.37 -3.31
C LEU A 18 2.42 -6.67 -4.35
N LEU A 19 3.22 -7.47 -5.06
CA LEU A 19 4.22 -7.00 -6.01
C LEU A 19 3.69 -7.10 -7.45
N ASP A 20 3.63 -5.97 -8.13
CA ASP A 20 3.27 -5.92 -9.54
C ASP A 20 4.41 -6.50 -10.39
N THR A 21 4.08 -7.52 -11.16
CA THR A 21 4.97 -8.24 -12.08
C THR A 21 4.47 -8.14 -13.53
N SER A 22 3.69 -7.10 -13.83
CA SER A 22 3.23 -6.81 -15.19
C SER A 22 4.37 -6.27 -16.09
N GLU A 23 4.15 -6.30 -17.39
CA GLU A 23 5.13 -5.86 -18.39
C GLU A 23 5.57 -4.40 -18.21
N SER A 24 4.68 -3.51 -17.76
CA SER A 24 5.00 -2.10 -17.52
C SER A 24 5.98 -1.89 -16.35
N MET A 25 6.15 -2.90 -15.50
CA MET A 25 7.13 -2.93 -14.41
C MET A 25 8.52 -3.44 -14.86
N GLU A 26 8.59 -4.19 -15.96
CA GLU A 26 9.82 -4.80 -16.51
C GLU A 26 10.55 -3.89 -17.52
N ASP A 27 10.05 -2.67 -17.74
CA ASP A 27 10.64 -1.76 -18.70
C ASP A 27 12.05 -1.27 -18.29
N ALA A 28 12.76 -0.66 -19.25
CA ALA A 28 14.11 -0.17 -19.03
C ALA A 28 14.18 1.06 -18.12
N SER A 29 13.17 1.37 -17.30
CA SER A 29 13.14 2.49 -16.36
C SER A 29 13.78 2.14 -15.00
N GLY A 30 13.84 0.85 -14.65
CA GLY A 30 14.33 0.37 -13.36
C GLY A 30 13.24 0.17 -12.29
N LYS A 31 11.95 0.15 -12.69
CA LYS A 31 10.81 -0.10 -11.80
C LYS A 31 10.92 -1.43 -11.07
N ALA A 32 11.15 -2.52 -11.80
CA ALA A 32 11.26 -3.85 -11.22
C ALA A 32 12.33 -3.89 -10.12
N GLU A 33 13.54 -3.40 -10.38
CA GLU A 33 14.62 -3.42 -9.41
C GLU A 33 14.29 -2.65 -8.14
N LEU A 34 13.64 -1.49 -8.29
CA LEU A 34 13.18 -0.69 -7.17
C LEU A 34 12.04 -1.38 -6.42
N ALA A 35 11.09 -1.99 -7.12
CA ALA A 35 9.97 -2.70 -6.52
C ALA A 35 10.47 -3.87 -5.65
N TYR A 36 11.40 -4.68 -6.17
CA TYR A 36 12.05 -5.74 -5.39
C TYR A 36 12.89 -5.19 -4.23
N TRP A 37 13.58 -4.06 -4.39
CA TRP A 37 14.32 -3.43 -3.30
C TRP A 37 13.39 -2.99 -2.18
N VAL A 38 12.27 -2.33 -2.51
CA VAL A 38 11.26 -1.89 -1.53
C VAL A 38 10.60 -3.08 -0.82
N ALA A 39 10.24 -4.13 -1.56
CA ALA A 39 9.68 -5.35 -0.98
C ALA A 39 10.67 -6.00 0.00
N ALA A 40 11.95 -6.10 -0.39
CA ALA A 40 12.99 -6.64 0.48
C ALA A 40 13.26 -5.76 1.70
N ASP A 41 13.21 -4.44 1.56
CA ASP A 41 13.33 -3.48 2.66
C ASP A 41 12.18 -3.67 3.67
N ALA A 42 10.95 -3.90 3.19
CA ALA A 42 9.79 -4.16 4.04
C ALA A 42 9.94 -5.46 4.83
N VAL A 43 10.30 -6.57 4.16
CA VAL A 43 10.57 -7.87 4.81
C VAL A 43 11.67 -7.75 5.87
N LYS A 44 12.67 -6.91 5.64
CA LYS A 44 13.77 -6.70 6.59
C LYS A 44 13.39 -5.82 7.78
N ARG A 45 12.59 -4.76 7.56
CA ARG A 45 12.44 -3.66 8.52
C ARG A 45 11.10 -3.60 9.24
N LEU A 46 10.05 -4.25 8.73
CA LEU A 46 8.82 -4.41 9.50
C LEU A 46 9.15 -5.15 10.82
N PRO A 47 8.57 -4.77 11.98
CA PRO A 47 8.83 -5.45 13.25
C PRO A 47 8.51 -6.95 13.20
N SER A 48 9.21 -7.78 13.97
CA SER A 48 8.98 -9.24 14.00
C SER A 48 7.59 -9.63 14.48
N SER A 49 6.89 -8.74 15.17
CA SER A 49 5.47 -8.91 15.56
C SER A 49 4.49 -8.80 14.37
N VAL A 50 4.96 -8.36 13.20
CA VAL A 50 4.17 -8.27 11.97
C VAL A 50 4.40 -9.52 11.12
N SER A 51 3.34 -10.28 10.88
CA SER A 51 3.35 -11.40 9.92
C SER A 51 3.24 -10.87 8.50
N ILE A 52 4.00 -11.46 7.57
CA ILE A 52 4.09 -10.97 6.20
C ILE A 52 3.70 -12.08 5.24
N ALA A 53 2.80 -11.78 4.31
CA ALA A 53 2.57 -12.58 3.11
C ALA A 53 3.22 -11.88 1.91
N LEU A 54 3.64 -12.65 0.90
CA LEU A 54 4.23 -12.13 -0.33
C LEU A 54 3.52 -12.73 -1.54
N LEU A 55 3.01 -11.88 -2.41
CA LEU A 55 2.26 -12.25 -3.60
C LEU A 55 2.80 -11.48 -4.81
N GLY A 56 2.89 -12.16 -5.95
CA GLY A 56 3.09 -11.51 -7.25
C GLY A 56 1.76 -11.39 -7.98
N PHE A 57 1.62 -10.42 -8.88
CA PHE A 57 0.45 -10.38 -9.76
C PHE A 57 0.75 -9.71 -11.10
N ASN A 58 -0.01 -10.14 -12.11
CA ASN A 58 -0.13 -9.46 -13.40
C ASN A 58 -1.61 -9.46 -13.82
N LYS A 59 -2.01 -10.35 -14.73
CA LYS A 59 -3.41 -10.64 -15.07
C LYS A 59 -4.18 -11.31 -13.93
N GLN A 60 -3.47 -12.00 -13.06
CA GLN A 60 -3.99 -12.68 -11.87
C GLN A 60 -2.88 -12.74 -10.83
N VAL A 61 -3.24 -13.07 -9.59
CA VAL A 61 -2.27 -13.37 -8.55
C VAL A 61 -1.53 -14.65 -8.90
N ASP A 62 -0.21 -14.61 -8.78
CA ASP A 62 0.67 -15.76 -8.92
C ASP A 62 1.68 -15.84 -7.76
N ARG A 63 2.25 -17.04 -7.59
CA ARG A 63 3.34 -17.35 -6.63
C ARG A 63 3.10 -16.70 -5.26
N THR A 64 2.31 -17.37 -4.42
CA THR A 64 1.94 -16.86 -3.10
C THR A 64 2.78 -17.51 -2.01
N LEU A 65 3.20 -16.71 -1.04
CA LEU A 65 3.71 -17.15 0.26
C LEU A 65 2.82 -16.54 1.32
N ASP A 66 2.22 -17.38 2.17
CA ASP A 66 1.25 -16.95 3.17
C ASP A 66 1.92 -16.36 4.43
N PHE A 67 1.08 -15.92 5.37
CA PHE A 67 1.53 -15.27 6.62
C PHE A 67 2.27 -16.17 7.60
N SER A 68 2.31 -17.49 7.37
CA SER A 68 3.00 -18.47 8.23
C SER A 68 4.47 -18.67 7.84
N VAL A 69 4.87 -18.17 6.68
CA VAL A 69 6.19 -18.34 6.10
C VAL A 69 7.25 -17.52 6.86
N ALA A 70 8.44 -18.09 7.04
CA ALA A 70 9.55 -17.42 7.71
C ALA A 70 10.15 -16.30 6.85
N ARG A 71 10.72 -15.26 7.48
CA ARG A 71 11.26 -14.09 6.75
C ARG A 71 12.45 -14.42 5.86
N GLU A 72 13.21 -15.45 6.22
CA GLU A 72 14.32 -15.97 5.42
C GLU A 72 13.80 -16.55 4.10
N GLN A 73 12.65 -17.23 4.14
CA GLN A 73 11.99 -17.76 2.93
C GLN A 73 11.45 -16.63 2.06
N LEU A 74 10.83 -15.60 2.65
CA LEU A 74 10.40 -14.40 1.91
C LEU A 74 11.59 -13.70 1.22
N THR A 75 12.72 -13.58 1.91
CA THR A 75 13.94 -12.96 1.38
C THR A 75 14.54 -13.78 0.23
N SER A 76 14.61 -15.10 0.40
CA SER A 76 15.05 -16.02 -0.66
C SER A 76 14.14 -15.92 -1.88
N GLU A 77 12.83 -15.92 -1.68
CA GLU A 77 11.84 -15.83 -2.75
C GLU A 77 11.99 -14.53 -3.55
N LEU A 78 12.09 -13.37 -2.87
CA LEU A 78 12.33 -12.09 -3.54
C LEU A 78 13.63 -12.11 -4.36
N THR A 79 14.69 -12.71 -3.83
CA THR A 79 15.97 -12.85 -4.53
C THR A 79 15.84 -13.73 -5.78
N GLN A 80 15.13 -14.85 -5.68
CA GLN A 80 14.91 -15.77 -6.80
C GLN A 80 14.04 -15.14 -7.87
N ARG A 81 12.93 -14.50 -7.49
CA ARG A 81 12.05 -13.80 -8.43
C ARG A 81 12.75 -12.67 -9.15
N LYS A 82 13.56 -11.86 -8.44
CA LYS A 82 14.37 -10.81 -9.06
C LYS A 82 15.34 -11.36 -10.10
N LYS A 83 15.98 -12.50 -9.84
CA LYS A 83 16.87 -13.17 -10.82
C LYS A 83 16.12 -13.75 -12.01
N ALA A 84 14.86 -14.10 -11.82
CA ALA A 84 13.99 -14.68 -12.84
C ALA A 84 13.19 -13.63 -13.63
N LEU A 85 13.49 -12.33 -13.46
CA LEU A 85 13.00 -11.26 -14.31
C LEU A 85 13.52 -11.49 -15.74
N ASN A 86 12.75 -12.23 -16.53
CA ASN A 86 12.97 -12.44 -17.94
C ASN A 86 11.69 -12.04 -18.66
N SER A 87 11.84 -11.19 -19.69
CA SER A 87 10.77 -10.57 -20.47
C SER A 87 9.61 -11.54 -20.73
N SER A 88 8.57 -11.46 -19.89
CA SER A 88 7.40 -12.29 -20.04
C SER A 88 6.33 -11.50 -20.79
N THR A 89 5.68 -12.15 -21.76
CA THR A 89 4.80 -11.57 -22.78
C THR A 89 3.42 -11.11 -22.27
N ARG A 90 3.34 -10.51 -21.07
CA ARG A 90 2.07 -10.30 -20.37
C ARG A 90 1.72 -8.82 -20.19
N ARG A 91 1.08 -8.27 -21.22
CA ARG A 91 0.50 -6.91 -21.28
C ARG A 91 -0.66 -6.59 -20.33
N LYS A 92 -1.04 -7.47 -19.41
CA LYS A 92 -2.31 -7.35 -18.66
C LYS A 92 -2.06 -7.18 -17.17
N THR A 93 -2.71 -6.17 -16.58
CA THR A 93 -2.61 -5.84 -15.16
C THR A 93 -4.01 -5.79 -14.56
N ALA A 94 -4.27 -6.65 -13.58
CA ALA A 94 -5.54 -6.76 -12.84
C ALA A 94 -5.31 -6.41 -11.36
N LEU A 95 -4.87 -5.18 -11.13
CA LEU A 95 -4.47 -4.69 -9.81
C LEU A 95 -5.60 -4.79 -8.78
N ARG A 96 -6.79 -4.29 -9.10
CA ARG A 96 -7.94 -4.34 -8.18
C ARG A 96 -8.39 -5.77 -7.88
N ASP A 97 -8.41 -6.67 -8.87
CA ASP A 97 -8.71 -8.08 -8.65
C ASP A 97 -7.64 -8.75 -7.76
N ALA A 98 -6.37 -8.32 -7.87
CA ALA A 98 -5.30 -8.83 -7.01
C ALA A 98 -5.42 -8.35 -5.55
N ILE A 99 -5.83 -7.09 -5.33
CA ILE A 99 -6.15 -6.59 -3.99
C ILE A 99 -7.36 -7.34 -3.42
N GLU A 100 -8.39 -7.56 -4.24
CA GLU A 100 -9.57 -8.33 -3.87
C GLU A 100 -9.20 -9.77 -3.46
N TYR A 101 -8.35 -10.44 -4.25
CA TYR A 101 -7.84 -11.76 -3.93
C TYR A 101 -7.17 -11.78 -2.56
N VAL A 102 -6.31 -10.80 -2.26
CA VAL A 102 -5.65 -10.71 -0.95
C VAL A 102 -6.67 -10.59 0.17
N LEU A 103 -7.70 -9.76 0.02
CA LEU A 103 -8.77 -9.62 1.02
C LEU A 103 -9.48 -10.94 1.32
N ASP A 104 -9.73 -11.75 0.29
CA ASP A 104 -10.34 -13.07 0.45
C ASP A 104 -9.44 -14.09 1.17
N HIS A 105 -8.13 -13.82 1.23
CA HIS A 105 -7.14 -14.73 1.80
C HIS A 105 -6.51 -14.22 3.11
N ILE A 106 -6.97 -13.09 3.66
CA ILE A 106 -6.64 -12.66 5.03
C ILE A 106 -7.66 -13.31 5.98
N PRO A 107 -7.26 -14.30 6.81
CA PRO A 107 -8.22 -15.00 7.64
C PRO A 107 -8.71 -14.10 8.76
N ASN A 108 -10.03 -13.89 8.87
CA ASN A 108 -10.64 -13.01 9.87
C ASN A 108 -9.95 -11.63 9.88
N ALA A 109 -10.10 -10.87 8.78
CA ALA A 109 -9.52 -9.54 8.64
C ALA A 109 -9.84 -8.65 9.87
N ALA A 110 -8.83 -7.91 10.31
CA ALA A 110 -8.85 -7.09 11.50
C ALA A 110 -8.26 -5.70 11.22
N PRO A 111 -8.54 -4.68 12.05
CA PRO A 111 -8.01 -3.33 11.88
C PRO A 111 -6.48 -3.22 11.86
N GLY A 112 -5.77 -4.24 12.34
CA GLY A 112 -4.31 -4.32 12.26
C GLY A 112 -3.77 -4.69 10.88
N ASP A 113 -4.61 -5.23 9.99
CA ASP A 113 -4.19 -5.75 8.70
C ASP A 113 -4.02 -4.65 7.65
N ALA A 114 -3.03 -4.85 6.79
CA ALA A 114 -2.77 -3.96 5.67
C ALA A 114 -2.37 -4.76 4.41
N ILE A 115 -2.70 -4.18 3.26
CA ILE A 115 -2.19 -4.59 1.96
C ILE A 115 -1.19 -3.54 1.52
N TYR A 116 0.06 -3.95 1.30
CA TYR A 116 1.10 -3.07 0.80
C TYR A 116 1.39 -3.38 -0.68
N VAL A 117 0.87 -2.53 -1.56
CA VAL A 117 0.98 -2.70 -3.02
C VAL A 117 2.19 -1.94 -3.54
N ILE A 118 2.98 -2.58 -4.39
CA ILE A 118 4.09 -1.97 -5.12
C ILE A 118 3.80 -2.11 -6.61
N THR A 119 3.48 -1.01 -7.28
CA THR A 119 2.92 -0.99 -8.66
C THR A 119 3.21 0.35 -9.33
N ASP A 120 3.08 0.44 -10.65
CA ASP A 120 2.99 1.72 -11.35
C ASP A 120 1.56 2.29 -11.42
N GLY A 121 0.58 1.50 -10.99
CA GLY A 121 -0.83 1.89 -10.86
C GLY A 121 -1.68 1.60 -12.10
N GLU A 122 -1.14 0.93 -13.13
CA GLU A 122 -1.95 0.50 -14.26
C GLU A 122 -2.95 -0.59 -13.85
N ASP A 123 -4.21 -0.43 -14.29
CA ASP A 123 -5.23 -1.48 -14.19
C ASP A 123 -6.09 -1.46 -15.43
N ASN A 124 -5.86 -2.42 -16.32
CA ASN A 124 -6.55 -2.54 -17.60
C ASN A 124 -7.35 -3.85 -17.72
N ARG A 125 -7.40 -4.64 -16.64
CA ARG A 125 -8.00 -5.98 -16.70
C ARG A 125 -8.88 -6.37 -15.53
N SER A 126 -8.88 -5.63 -14.43
CA SER A 126 -9.73 -5.98 -13.28
C SER A 126 -11.20 -5.99 -13.63
N GLN A 127 -11.92 -6.95 -13.06
CA GLN A 127 -13.37 -7.07 -13.15
C GLN A 127 -14.06 -6.27 -12.05
N ILE A 128 -13.49 -6.23 -10.84
CA ILE A 128 -14.02 -5.39 -9.77
C ILE A 128 -13.76 -3.91 -10.06
N ASN A 129 -14.76 -3.07 -9.84
CA ASN A 129 -14.60 -1.63 -9.96
C ASN A 129 -14.07 -0.99 -8.66
N SER A 130 -13.55 0.24 -8.76
CA SER A 130 -12.90 0.92 -7.64
C SER A 130 -13.84 1.13 -6.46
N ALA A 131 -15.12 1.46 -6.69
CA ALA A 131 -16.09 1.67 -5.63
C ALA A 131 -16.44 0.38 -4.87
N GLN A 132 -16.56 -0.75 -5.57
CA GLN A 132 -16.75 -2.06 -4.95
C GLN A 132 -15.56 -2.45 -4.09
N LEU A 133 -14.34 -2.26 -4.60
CA LEU A 133 -13.12 -2.58 -3.86
C LEU A 133 -12.97 -1.68 -2.62
N GLU A 134 -13.25 -0.39 -2.74
CA GLU A 134 -13.22 0.56 -1.62
C GLU A 134 -14.14 0.10 -0.47
N ASP A 135 -15.38 -0.27 -0.80
CA ASP A 135 -16.37 -0.74 0.17
C ASP A 135 -15.94 -2.07 0.81
N ARG A 136 -15.36 -2.99 0.02
CA ARG A 136 -14.77 -4.23 0.55
C ARG A 136 -13.65 -3.96 1.55
N LEU A 137 -12.70 -3.08 1.22
CA LEU A 137 -11.59 -2.70 2.10
C LEU A 137 -12.11 -2.07 3.40
N GLN A 138 -13.08 -1.14 3.30
CA GLN A 138 -13.69 -0.48 4.45
C GLN A 138 -14.40 -1.47 5.37
N ARG A 139 -15.21 -2.38 4.82
CA ARG A 139 -15.92 -3.40 5.62
C ARG A 139 -14.96 -4.36 6.31
N ALA A 140 -13.85 -4.71 5.64
CA ALA A 140 -12.82 -5.56 6.22
C ALA A 140 -11.93 -4.82 7.24
N SER A 141 -12.03 -3.49 7.34
CA SER A 141 -11.12 -2.64 8.13
C SER A 141 -9.64 -2.83 7.75
N VAL A 142 -9.36 -3.12 6.48
CA VAL A 142 -8.01 -3.35 5.97
C VAL A 142 -7.50 -2.06 5.32
N ARG A 143 -6.31 -1.61 5.71
CA ARG A 143 -5.65 -0.46 5.09
C ARG A 143 -4.97 -0.86 3.78
N LEU A 144 -5.02 0.02 2.79
CA LEU A 144 -4.27 -0.12 1.55
C LEU A 144 -3.13 0.89 1.52
N ASP A 145 -1.91 0.40 1.70
CA ASP A 145 -0.67 1.16 1.54
C ASP A 145 -0.12 0.96 0.12
N VAL A 146 0.39 2.01 -0.51
CA VAL A 146 0.81 1.95 -1.92
C VAL A 146 2.16 2.62 -2.13
N PHE A 147 3.07 1.90 -2.77
CA PHE A 147 4.29 2.44 -3.36
C PHE A 147 4.09 2.54 -4.87
N LEU A 148 3.84 3.75 -5.36
CA LEU A 148 3.59 4.03 -6.77
C LEU A 148 4.88 4.37 -7.50
N LEU A 149 5.06 3.75 -8.66
CA LEU A 149 6.22 3.87 -9.53
C LEU A 149 5.82 4.50 -10.88
N ARG A 150 5.75 5.83 -10.95
CA ARG A 150 5.27 6.54 -12.16
C ARG A 150 6.39 6.89 -13.14
N ASP A 151 6.14 6.75 -14.44
CA ASP A 151 7.11 7.02 -15.52
C ASP A 151 7.28 8.48 -15.90
N PHE A 152 6.43 9.37 -15.39
CA PHE A 152 6.47 10.79 -15.74
C PHE A 152 6.23 11.66 -14.50
N LEU A 153 6.97 12.77 -14.43
CA LEU A 153 6.68 13.87 -13.51
C LEU A 153 5.43 14.59 -14.02
N TRP A 154 4.24 14.09 -13.69
CA TRP A 154 3.00 14.78 -14.07
C TRP A 154 2.86 16.04 -13.23
N THR A 155 2.92 17.21 -13.88
CA THR A 155 2.62 18.51 -13.27
C THR A 155 1.20 18.99 -13.59
N GLY A 156 0.34 18.13 -14.17
CA GLY A 156 -1.04 18.44 -14.51
C GLY A 156 -2.05 17.87 -13.51
N ASP A 157 -3.34 18.12 -13.77
CA ASP A 157 -4.43 17.48 -13.04
C ASP A 157 -4.69 16.07 -13.60
N ARG A 158 -4.59 15.09 -12.70
CA ARG A 158 -5.01 13.69 -12.77
C ARG A 158 -4.46 12.77 -13.87
N PHE A 159 -3.88 11.64 -13.47
CA PHE A 159 -3.51 10.53 -14.36
C PHE A 159 -4.52 9.36 -14.23
N PRO A 160 -5.11 8.88 -15.33
CA PRO A 160 -6.08 7.77 -15.27
C PRO A 160 -5.47 6.50 -14.66
N GLY A 161 -6.19 5.83 -13.75
CA GLY A 161 -5.79 4.54 -13.14
C GLY A 161 -4.88 4.66 -11.91
N SER A 162 -3.75 5.35 -12.01
CA SER A 162 -2.81 5.50 -10.88
C SER A 162 -3.34 6.42 -9.77
N ASP A 163 -4.21 7.38 -10.11
CA ASP A 163 -4.88 8.22 -9.12
C ASP A 163 -5.99 7.49 -8.39
N ASP A 164 -6.68 6.56 -9.05
CA ASP A 164 -7.71 5.72 -8.42
C ASP A 164 -7.10 4.86 -7.30
N THR A 165 -5.95 4.24 -7.55
CA THR A 165 -5.24 3.44 -6.53
C THR A 165 -4.77 4.31 -5.36
N ALA A 166 -4.25 5.51 -5.63
CA ALA A 166 -3.87 6.46 -4.60
C ALA A 166 -5.07 6.98 -3.80
N GLU A 167 -6.22 7.19 -4.44
CA GLU A 167 -7.47 7.58 -3.79
C GLU A 167 -8.02 6.44 -2.92
N LEU A 168 -7.98 5.19 -3.39
CA LEU A 168 -8.34 4.00 -2.61
C LEU A 168 -7.49 3.85 -1.35
N ALA A 169 -6.17 4.02 -1.48
CA ALA A 169 -5.25 4.01 -0.35
C ALA A 169 -5.65 5.03 0.72
N ARG A 170 -5.86 6.29 0.30
CA ARG A 170 -6.29 7.37 1.20
C ARG A 170 -7.69 7.14 1.77
N ALA A 171 -8.60 6.53 1.02
CA ALA A 171 -9.97 6.24 1.48
C ALA A 171 -9.99 5.24 2.64
N THR A 172 -9.03 4.31 2.65
CA THR A 172 -8.88 3.30 3.71
C THR A 172 -7.97 3.75 4.87
N GLY A 173 -7.40 4.96 4.79
CA GLY A 173 -6.46 5.47 5.79
C GLY A 173 -5.03 4.96 5.60
N GLY A 174 -4.72 4.33 4.47
CA GLY A 174 -3.35 3.95 4.13
C GLY A 174 -2.54 5.10 3.52
N THR A 175 -1.27 4.82 3.31
CA THR A 175 -0.25 5.78 2.88
C THR A 175 0.15 5.54 1.43
N VAL A 176 0.37 6.64 0.69
CA VAL A 176 0.88 6.60 -0.68
C VAL A 176 2.28 7.20 -0.71
N ILE A 177 3.24 6.41 -1.15
CA ILE A 177 4.58 6.89 -1.52
C ILE A 177 4.64 6.88 -3.04
N ASP A 178 4.75 8.07 -3.64
CA ASP A 178 4.84 8.22 -5.09
C ASP A 178 6.28 8.56 -5.46
N VAL A 179 6.89 7.69 -6.27
CA VAL A 179 8.30 7.77 -6.64
C VAL A 179 8.42 7.57 -8.14
N HIS A 180 9.16 8.46 -8.76
CA HIS A 180 9.54 8.28 -10.15
C HIS A 180 10.85 7.48 -10.24
N PRO A 181 10.92 6.38 -11.01
CA PRO A 181 12.12 5.55 -11.14
C PRO A 181 13.34 6.31 -11.69
N THR A 182 13.13 7.24 -12.63
CA THR A 182 14.22 8.09 -13.18
C THR A 182 14.71 9.11 -12.16
N MET A 183 13.84 9.54 -11.23
CA MET A 183 14.28 10.27 -10.04
C MET A 183 15.18 9.41 -9.15
N LEU A 184 15.46 8.14 -9.41
CA LEU A 184 16.41 7.37 -8.61
C LEU A 184 17.69 6.99 -9.34
N ARG A 185 17.77 7.23 -10.66
CA ARG A 185 18.96 6.93 -11.47
C ARG A 185 20.13 7.86 -11.15
N ALA A 186 21.29 7.27 -10.86
CA ALA A 186 22.50 8.00 -10.50
C ALA A 186 23.29 8.57 -11.69
N ARG A 187 23.12 8.07 -12.92
CA ARG A 187 23.65 8.62 -14.19
C ARG A 187 23.28 7.67 -15.33
N TYR A 188 22.91 8.20 -16.48
CA TYR A 188 22.81 7.41 -17.72
C TYR A 188 24.24 7.05 -18.16
N SER A 189 24.75 5.88 -17.76
CA SER A 189 25.97 5.33 -18.34
C SER A 189 25.56 4.28 -19.36
N SER A 190 25.84 4.53 -20.64
CA SER A 190 25.49 3.66 -21.76
C SER A 190 26.26 2.32 -21.77
N THR A 191 26.96 1.96 -20.70
CA THR A 191 27.90 0.83 -20.67
C THR A 191 27.80 -0.08 -19.46
N THR A 192 26.87 0.12 -18.51
CA THR A 192 26.69 -0.80 -17.37
C THR A 192 25.21 -0.92 -16.95
N GLU A 193 24.63 -2.09 -17.17
CA GLU A 193 23.23 -2.51 -16.89
C GLU A 193 22.85 -2.58 -15.39
N ASN A 194 23.52 -1.85 -14.51
CA ASN A 194 23.27 -1.95 -13.07
C ASN A 194 22.44 -0.76 -12.57
N PHE A 195 21.14 -0.99 -12.33
CA PHE A 195 20.29 -0.06 -11.59
C PHE A 195 20.93 0.25 -10.24
N THR A 196 21.45 1.47 -10.09
CA THR A 196 22.05 1.95 -8.85
C THR A 196 21.33 3.20 -8.40
N VAL A 197 20.61 3.10 -7.28
CA VAL A 197 19.97 4.25 -6.64
C VAL A 197 21.06 5.14 -6.04
N SER A 198 21.08 6.42 -6.38
CA SER A 198 22.06 7.34 -5.75
C SER A 198 21.89 7.34 -4.22
N PRO A 199 22.97 7.38 -3.41
CA PRO A 199 22.88 7.27 -1.95
C PRO A 199 21.96 8.30 -1.28
N GLU A 200 21.95 9.54 -1.77
CA GLU A 200 21.10 10.61 -1.24
C GLU A 200 19.61 10.35 -1.47
N ARG A 201 19.26 9.87 -2.66
CA ARG A 201 17.86 9.58 -2.99
C ARG A 201 17.38 8.28 -2.38
N GLN A 202 18.28 7.31 -2.21
CA GLN A 202 18.03 6.12 -1.38
C GLN A 202 17.66 6.53 0.05
N LYS A 203 18.37 7.49 0.66
CA LYS A 203 18.02 8.02 1.99
C LYS A 203 16.62 8.61 2.04
N LEU A 204 16.20 9.36 1.01
CA LEU A 204 14.85 9.94 0.94
C LEU A 204 13.77 8.86 0.89
N VAL A 205 13.91 7.87 0.00
CA VAL A 205 12.95 6.76 -0.09
C VAL A 205 12.97 5.94 1.20
N SER A 206 14.14 5.62 1.74
CA SER A 206 14.26 4.91 3.03
C SER A 206 13.62 5.69 4.19
N ALA A 207 13.68 7.02 4.21
CA ALA A 207 13.01 7.85 5.21
C ALA A 207 11.48 7.77 5.06
N ALA A 208 10.95 7.86 3.85
CA ALA A 208 9.51 7.68 3.58
C ALA A 208 9.03 6.28 3.98
N LEU A 209 9.79 5.24 3.62
CA LEU A 209 9.51 3.85 4.03
C LEU A 209 9.56 3.66 5.56
N THR A 210 10.44 4.39 6.25
CA THR A 210 10.48 4.37 7.72
C THR A 210 9.15 4.82 8.32
N LEU A 211 8.58 5.90 7.78
CA LEU A 211 7.30 6.42 8.24
C LEU A 211 6.17 5.44 7.93
N LEU A 212 6.16 4.89 6.71
CA LEU A 212 5.21 3.86 6.31
C LEU A 212 5.24 2.66 7.27
N TYR A 213 6.40 2.03 7.48
CA TYR A 213 6.49 0.84 8.32
C TYR A 213 6.08 1.09 9.77
N ARG A 214 6.32 2.30 10.29
CA ARG A 214 5.82 2.67 11.63
C ARG A 214 4.30 2.75 11.68
N GLN A 215 3.67 3.34 10.66
CA GLN A 215 2.21 3.43 10.56
C GLN A 215 1.58 2.05 10.38
N THR A 216 2.14 1.23 9.49
CA THR A 216 1.64 -0.12 9.23
C THR A 216 1.80 -1.03 10.46
N ALA A 217 2.92 -0.93 11.19
CA ALA A 217 3.22 -1.82 12.31
C ALA A 217 2.57 -1.45 13.65
N SER A 218 2.05 -0.23 13.80
CA SER A 218 1.48 0.24 15.07
C SER A 218 0.23 1.09 14.85
N PRO A 219 -0.85 0.48 14.33
CA PRO A 219 -2.07 1.22 14.05
C PRO A 219 -2.77 1.64 15.33
N TYR A 220 -3.48 2.76 15.24
CA TYR A 220 -4.34 3.25 16.31
C TYR A 220 -5.80 2.94 15.97
N LEU A 221 -6.63 2.74 16.99
CA LEU A 221 -8.07 2.80 16.83
C LEU A 221 -8.54 4.17 17.28
N LEU A 222 -9.29 4.86 16.42
CA LEU A 222 -9.98 6.08 16.75
C LEU A 222 -11.42 5.76 17.13
N GLY A 223 -11.78 6.11 18.37
CA GLY A 223 -13.16 6.17 18.81
C GLY A 223 -13.78 7.48 18.35
N ILE A 224 -14.87 7.39 17.60
CA ILE A 224 -15.65 8.55 17.17
C ILE A 224 -17.10 8.44 17.63
N GLU A 225 -17.64 9.55 18.10
CA GLU A 225 -19.06 9.69 18.38
C GLU A 225 -19.78 10.27 17.16
N LEU A 226 -20.70 9.47 16.62
CA LEU A 226 -21.53 9.85 15.49
C LEU A 226 -22.79 10.59 15.99
N PRO A 227 -23.27 11.62 15.27
CA PRO A 227 -24.46 12.37 15.64
C PRO A 227 -25.79 11.58 15.51
N GLY A 228 -25.70 10.29 15.17
CA GLY A 228 -26.82 9.38 14.94
C GLY A 228 -26.43 8.24 14.00
N ASP A 229 -27.40 7.43 13.62
CA ASP A 229 -27.18 6.29 12.70
C ASP A 229 -26.79 6.76 11.31
N LEU A 230 -25.71 6.15 10.78
CA LEU A 230 -25.30 6.35 9.41
C LEU A 230 -25.96 5.30 8.53
N LYS A 231 -27.05 5.70 7.85
CA LYS A 231 -27.74 4.83 6.88
C LYS A 231 -26.95 4.56 5.59
N ARG A 232 -25.93 5.37 5.32
CA ARG A 232 -25.06 5.29 4.13
C ARG A 232 -23.65 5.76 4.49
N SER A 233 -22.67 5.29 3.74
CA SER A 233 -21.28 5.78 3.85
C SER A 233 -21.24 7.30 3.65
N ARG A 234 -20.49 7.99 4.50
CA ARG A 234 -20.30 9.45 4.43
C ARG A 234 -18.82 9.81 4.55
N GLY A 235 -18.41 10.81 3.79
CA GLY A 235 -17.10 11.43 3.95
C GLY A 235 -17.02 12.19 5.27
N TRP A 236 -15.83 12.23 5.85
CA TRP A 236 -15.54 13.02 7.04
C TRP A 236 -14.12 13.58 6.98
N LYS A 237 -13.87 14.59 7.82
CA LYS A 237 -12.58 15.26 7.93
C LYS A 237 -12.17 15.38 9.38
N LEU A 238 -10.93 15.06 9.65
CA LEU A 238 -10.27 15.25 10.94
C LEU A 238 -9.47 16.55 10.90
N ASP A 239 -9.75 17.47 11.82
CA ASP A 239 -9.04 18.74 11.97
C ASP A 239 -8.22 18.75 13.27
N VAL A 240 -6.92 19.07 13.16
CA VAL A 240 -6.05 19.29 14.32
C VAL A 240 -6.19 20.74 14.78
N VAL A 241 -6.82 20.94 15.93
CA VAL A 241 -7.17 22.27 16.45
C VAL A 241 -5.95 22.99 17.06
N ALA A 242 -4.96 22.25 17.56
CA ALA A 242 -3.74 22.84 18.14
C ALA A 242 -2.84 23.47 17.07
N GLN A 243 -2.81 24.81 17.02
CA GLN A 243 -2.08 25.58 15.99
C GLN A 243 -0.59 25.24 15.91
N GLN A 244 0.07 24.94 17.03
CA GLN A 244 1.50 24.66 17.09
C GLN A 244 1.87 23.30 16.48
N LEU A 245 0.94 22.35 16.46
CA LEU A 245 1.16 20.97 15.98
C LEU A 245 0.82 20.77 14.50
N ARG A 246 0.15 21.75 13.87
CA ARG A 246 -0.33 21.64 12.47
C ARG A 246 0.78 21.43 11.44
N LYS A 247 2.01 21.89 11.72
CA LYS A 247 3.15 21.78 10.79
C LYS A 247 3.99 20.50 11.00
N SER A 248 3.80 19.80 12.11
CA SER A 248 4.65 18.68 12.52
C SER A 248 3.91 17.33 12.59
N ILE A 249 2.60 17.31 12.38
CA ILE A 249 1.79 16.10 12.43
C ILE A 249 1.19 15.82 11.04
N SER A 250 1.47 14.64 10.51
CA SER A 250 0.74 14.05 9.39
C SER A 250 -0.16 12.95 9.91
N LEU A 251 -1.46 13.00 9.59
CA LEU A 251 -2.44 11.99 9.97
C LEU A 251 -2.95 11.27 8.73
N SER A 252 -2.77 9.96 8.71
CA SER A 252 -3.51 9.07 7.81
C SER A 252 -4.73 8.58 8.59
N TYR A 253 -5.89 8.58 7.95
CA TYR A 253 -7.15 8.09 8.54
C TYR A 253 -8.14 7.79 7.39
N PRO A 254 -9.06 6.81 7.58
CA PRO A 254 -10.08 6.52 6.58
C PRO A 254 -10.91 7.75 6.31
N ARG A 255 -11.09 8.17 5.06
CA ARG A 255 -11.84 9.42 4.74
C ARG A 255 -13.34 9.24 4.67
N ARG A 256 -13.82 7.99 4.84
CA ARG A 256 -15.23 7.63 4.84
C ARG A 256 -15.54 6.74 6.03
N ILE A 257 -16.73 6.92 6.57
CA ILE A 257 -17.30 6.06 7.62
C ILE A 257 -18.43 5.29 6.97
N GLY A 258 -18.34 3.95 7.00
CA GLY A 258 -19.38 3.05 6.50
C GLY A 258 -20.71 3.19 7.25
N SER A 259 -21.74 2.51 6.77
CA SER A 259 -23.02 2.48 7.49
C SER A 259 -22.87 1.73 8.82
N CYS A 260 -23.29 2.34 9.92
CA CYS A 260 -23.31 1.71 11.24
C CYS A 260 -24.74 1.75 11.78
N PRO A 261 -25.36 0.59 12.09
CA PRO A 261 -26.56 0.55 12.92
C PRO A 261 -26.14 0.81 14.38
N GLY A 262 -26.47 1.98 14.94
CA GLY A 262 -26.48 2.28 16.38
C GLY A 262 -25.23 2.00 17.22
N GLY A 263 -24.49 3.07 17.57
CA GLY A 263 -23.95 3.18 18.94
C GLY A 263 -22.48 2.81 19.22
N ARG A 264 -21.55 2.97 18.27
CA ARG A 264 -20.09 3.22 18.40
C ARG A 264 -19.39 2.63 17.18
N ALA A 265 -18.64 3.47 16.45
CA ALA A 265 -17.75 3.01 15.39
C ALA A 265 -16.31 3.13 15.90
N SER A 266 -15.59 2.00 15.94
CA SER A 266 -14.14 1.97 16.10
C SER A 266 -13.52 1.80 14.71
N MET A 267 -12.72 2.76 14.28
CA MET A 267 -12.05 2.71 12.98
C MET A 267 -10.52 2.67 13.17
N PRO A 268 -9.78 1.92 12.35
CA PRO A 268 -8.32 2.05 12.30
C PRO A 268 -7.93 3.44 11.78
N ASN A 269 -6.95 4.05 12.43
CA ASN A 269 -6.23 5.25 12.02
C ASN A 269 -4.77 4.89 11.72
#